data_AF-A0A2M8PN90-F1
#
_entry.id   AF-A0A2M8PN90-F1
#
_cell.length_a   1.000
_cell.length_b   1.000
_cell.length_c   1.000
_cell.angle_alpha   90.00
_cell.angle_beta   90.00
_cell.angle_gamma   90.00
#
_symmetry.space_group_name_H-M   'P 1'
#
loop_
_entity.id
_entity.type
_entity.pdbx_description
1 polymer ?
#
loop_
_entity_poly.entity_id
_entity_poly.type
_entity_poly.pdbx_seq_one_letter_code
_entity_poly.pdbx_strand_id
1 'polypeptide(L)'
;MARLIGLIMILGLSIGVIAQDDGQTIAAAERAYILGDYEQAIALYEQVIAQGATDGVLYYNLGSAYYMAEDYGRALVNYLRAQMVMPRDGDLQKAIARIRSERLDLQGDDSGLLEGLAAITLSSTTQDELEGGTFALWILWFMLLTVFIIY
;
A
#
# COMPACT_ATOMS: atom_id res chain seq x y z
N MET A 1 -35.71 35.53 -23.55
CA MET A 1 -34.25 35.72 -23.33
C MET A 1 -33.74 35.12 -22.01
N ALA A 2 -34.47 34.20 -21.35
CA ALA A 2 -34.04 33.61 -20.06
C ALA A 2 -33.92 32.07 -20.07
N ARG A 3 -34.05 31.42 -21.24
CA ARG A 3 -33.94 29.95 -21.38
C ARG A 3 -32.72 29.48 -22.19
N LEU A 4 -31.84 30.41 -22.60
CA LEU A 4 -30.62 30.06 -23.34
C LEU A 4 -29.35 30.12 -22.47
N ILE A 5 -29.43 30.67 -21.25
CA ILE A 5 -28.29 30.80 -20.34
C ILE A 5 -28.08 29.52 -19.49
N GLY A 6 -29.11 28.68 -19.38
CA GLY A 6 -29.04 27.40 -18.66
C GLY A 6 -28.37 26.25 -19.44
N LEU A 7 -27.72 26.53 -20.56
CA LEU A 7 -27.08 25.52 -21.41
C LEU A 7 -25.53 25.56 -21.36
N ILE A 8 -24.92 26.45 -20.55
CA ILE A 8 -23.45 26.64 -20.48
C ILE A 8 -22.95 26.54 -19.01
N MET A 9 -23.52 25.64 -18.22
CA MET A 9 -23.04 25.34 -16.85
C MET A 9 -22.76 23.86 -16.63
N ILE A 10 -22.56 23.09 -17.70
CA ILE A 10 -22.12 21.68 -17.63
C ILE A 10 -20.88 21.48 -18.53
N LEU A 11 -20.06 22.51 -18.66
CA LEU A 11 -18.84 22.46 -19.46
C LEU A 11 -17.73 23.17 -18.70
N GLY A 12 -16.91 22.41 -18.00
CA GLY A 12 -15.71 22.95 -17.37
C GLY A 12 -15.42 22.38 -16.00
N LEU A 13 -15.39 21.06 -15.86
CA LEU A 13 -14.54 20.46 -14.84
C LEU A 13 -14.06 19.08 -15.30
N SER A 14 -13.57 19.00 -16.54
CA SER A 14 -12.54 18.02 -16.86
C SER A 14 -11.30 18.49 -16.10
N ILE A 15 -11.19 18.04 -14.85
CA ILE A 15 -9.94 18.06 -14.09
C ILE A 15 -8.94 17.39 -15.03
N GLY A 16 -8.02 18.17 -15.59
CA GLY A 16 -6.89 17.62 -16.27
C GLY A 16 -6.18 16.75 -15.25
N VAL A 17 -6.32 15.43 -15.40
CA VAL A 17 -5.34 14.50 -14.85
C VAL A 17 -4.05 14.95 -15.52
N ILE A 18 -3.27 15.77 -14.81
CA ILE A 18 -1.88 16.00 -15.17
C ILE A 18 -1.31 14.61 -14.98
N ALA A 19 -1.16 13.87 -16.09
CA ALA A 19 -0.39 12.65 -16.09
C ALA A 19 1.00 13.07 -15.61
N GLN A 20 1.26 12.85 -14.33
CA GLN A 20 2.58 13.08 -13.77
C GLN A 20 3.48 12.11 -14.52
N ASP A 21 4.55 12.61 -15.11
CA ASP A 21 5.45 11.76 -15.89
C ASP A 21 6.09 10.75 -14.94
N ASP A 22 5.58 9.52 -14.94
CA ASP A 22 6.06 8.43 -14.08
C ASP A 22 7.56 8.25 -14.23
N GLY A 23 8.11 8.46 -15.43
CA GLY A 23 9.55 8.39 -15.70
C GLY A 23 10.37 9.39 -14.88
N GLN A 24 9.91 10.63 -14.73
CA GLN A 24 10.58 11.63 -13.89
C GLN A 24 10.48 11.28 -12.41
N THR A 25 9.33 10.75 -11.98
CA THR A 25 9.11 10.37 -10.58
C THR A 25 9.96 9.16 -10.20
N ILE A 26 10.09 8.16 -11.09
CA ILE A 26 10.99 7.02 -10.92
C ILE A 26 12.45 7.48 -10.85
N ALA A 27 12.89 8.37 -11.76
CA ALA A 27 14.25 8.89 -11.73
C ALA A 27 14.55 9.68 -10.44
N ALA A 28 13.56 10.41 -9.92
CA ALA A 28 13.67 11.07 -8.62
C ALA A 28 13.78 10.04 -7.46
N ALA A 29 13.01 8.95 -7.51
CA ALA A 29 13.07 7.87 -6.54
C ALA A 29 14.43 7.17 -6.54
N GLU A 30 14.96 6.85 -7.72
CA GLU A 30 16.30 6.27 -7.88
C GLU A 30 17.38 7.20 -7.33
N ARG A 31 17.27 8.50 -7.60
CA ARG A 31 18.20 9.49 -7.05
C ARG A 31 18.13 9.56 -5.54
N ALA A 32 16.93 9.59 -4.95
CA ALA A 32 16.75 9.56 -3.51
C ALA A 32 17.38 8.30 -2.90
N TYR A 33 17.17 7.14 -3.52
CA TYR A 33 17.76 5.87 -3.11
C TYR A 33 19.30 5.90 -3.13
N ILE A 34 19.90 6.43 -4.20
CA ILE A 34 21.37 6.56 -4.33
C ILE A 34 21.93 7.51 -3.26
N LEU A 35 21.19 8.55 -2.90
CA LEU A 35 21.56 9.50 -1.84
C LEU A 35 21.36 8.94 -0.42
N GLY A 36 20.80 7.74 -0.30
CA GLY A 36 20.49 7.12 1.00
C GLY A 36 19.20 7.63 1.65
N ASP A 37 18.43 8.48 0.95
CA ASP A 37 17.12 8.93 1.40
C ASP A 37 16.06 7.88 1.03
N TYR A 38 16.09 6.77 1.76
CA TYR A 38 15.23 5.62 1.48
C TYR A 38 13.75 5.91 1.73
N GLU A 39 13.42 6.76 2.71
CA GLU A 39 12.03 7.17 2.98
C GLU A 39 11.44 7.94 1.80
N GLN A 40 12.19 8.90 1.25
CA GLN A 40 11.76 9.61 0.05
C GLN A 40 11.66 8.68 -1.16
N ALA A 41 12.63 7.77 -1.33
CA ALA A 41 12.61 6.79 -2.42
C ALA A 41 11.36 5.90 -2.34
N ILE A 42 11.03 5.38 -1.16
CA ILE A 42 9.83 4.58 -0.91
C ILE A 42 8.58 5.36 -1.31
N ALA A 43 8.41 6.58 -0.81
CA ALA A 43 7.24 7.40 -1.09
C ALA A 43 7.05 7.65 -2.60
N LEU A 44 8.13 7.95 -3.32
CA LEU A 44 8.08 8.18 -4.76
C LEU A 44 7.78 6.90 -5.56
N TYR A 45 8.37 5.76 -5.19
CA TYR A 45 8.05 4.48 -5.82
C TYR A 45 6.60 4.06 -5.56
N GLU A 46 6.09 4.22 -4.34
CA GLU A 46 4.70 3.93 -4.00
C GLU A 46 3.72 4.82 -4.74
N GLN A 47 4.06 6.11 -4.90
CA GLN A 47 3.27 7.04 -5.69
C GLN A 47 3.13 6.58 -7.14
N VAL A 48 4.22 6.12 -7.77
CA VAL A 48 4.19 5.63 -9.16
C VAL A 48 3.39 4.33 -9.27
N ILE A 49 3.56 3.40 -8.32
CA ILE A 49 2.77 2.16 -8.28
C ILE A 49 1.28 2.46 -8.09
N ALA A 50 0.93 3.44 -7.24
CA ALA A 50 -0.46 3.84 -6.99
C ALA A 50 -1.14 4.45 -8.24
N GLN A 51 -0.37 5.01 -9.17
CA GLN A 51 -0.86 5.50 -10.46
C GLN A 51 -1.12 4.37 -11.48
N GLY A 52 -0.84 3.12 -11.10
CA GLY A 52 -1.10 1.94 -11.92
C GLY A 52 0.12 1.40 -12.64
N ALA A 53 1.31 1.94 -12.39
CA ALA A 53 2.54 1.38 -12.90
C ALA A 53 2.79 0.00 -12.28
N THR A 54 2.73 -1.05 -13.10
CA THR A 54 3.02 -2.42 -12.69
C THR A 54 4.23 -2.92 -13.48
N ASP A 55 5.41 -2.85 -12.87
CA ASP A 55 6.66 -3.36 -13.43
C ASP A 55 7.41 -4.15 -12.35
N GLY A 56 7.95 -5.30 -12.72
CA GLY A 56 8.79 -6.10 -11.84
C GLY A 56 10.00 -5.32 -11.35
N VAL A 57 10.60 -4.47 -12.19
CA VAL A 57 11.76 -3.63 -11.81
C VAL A 57 11.36 -2.61 -10.75
N LEU A 58 10.17 -2.01 -10.90
CA LEU A 58 9.66 -1.03 -9.94
C LEU A 58 9.42 -1.66 -8.56
N TYR A 59 8.83 -2.85 -8.53
CA TYR A 59 8.67 -3.62 -7.29
C TYR A 59 10.01 -4.05 -6.69
N TYR A 60 10.99 -4.42 -7.52
CA TYR A 60 12.34 -4.75 -7.05
C TYR A 60 13.05 -3.53 -6.42
N ASN A 61 12.93 -2.37 -7.05
CA ASN A 61 13.53 -1.14 -6.55
C ASN A 61 12.86 -0.68 -5.25
N LEU A 62 11.53 -0.73 -5.16
CA LEU A 62 10.81 -0.46 -3.91
C LEU A 62 11.20 -1.47 -2.82
N GLY A 63 11.30 -2.76 -3.16
CA GLY A 63 11.77 -3.78 -2.22
C GLY A 63 13.18 -3.51 -1.69
N SER A 64 14.06 -3.01 -2.56
CA SER A 64 15.43 -2.62 -2.18
C SER A 64 15.45 -1.38 -1.30
N ALA A 65 14.61 -0.37 -1.58
CA ALA A 65 14.46 0.80 -0.73
C ALA A 65 13.98 0.41 0.68
N TYR A 66 12.99 -0.48 0.77
CA TYR A 66 12.55 -1.05 2.05
C TYR A 66 13.63 -1.86 2.75
N TYR A 67 14.42 -2.66 2.01
CA TYR A 67 15.51 -3.43 2.58
C TYR A 67 16.57 -2.52 3.23
N MET A 68 16.92 -1.42 2.54
CA MET A 68 17.89 -0.45 3.05
C MET A 68 17.34 0.38 4.22
N ALA A 69 16.03 0.57 4.29
CA ALA A 69 15.33 1.12 5.45
C ALA A 69 15.13 0.10 6.59
N GLU A 70 15.76 -1.08 6.50
CA GLU A 70 15.67 -2.21 7.46
C GLU A 70 14.25 -2.79 7.65
N ASP A 71 13.32 -2.46 6.76
CA ASP A 71 11.98 -3.05 6.73
C ASP A 71 11.95 -4.30 5.84
N TYR A 72 12.52 -5.38 6.38
CA TYR A 72 12.63 -6.65 5.66
C TYR A 72 11.27 -7.28 5.32
N GLY A 73 10.22 -6.97 6.09
CA GLY A 73 8.86 -7.44 5.84
C GLY A 73 8.31 -6.87 4.53
N ARG A 74 8.26 -5.53 4.43
CA ARG A 74 7.79 -4.84 3.22
C ARG A 74 8.75 -5.05 2.04
N ALA A 75 10.05 -5.18 2.29
CA ALA A 75 11.02 -5.54 1.25
C ALA A 75 10.67 -6.88 0.60
N LEU A 76 10.47 -7.94 1.40
CA LEU A 76 10.16 -9.27 0.90
C LEU A 76 8.84 -9.30 0.13
N VAL A 77 7.80 -8.60 0.61
CA VAL A 77 6.51 -8.54 -0.11
C VAL A 77 6.69 -7.93 -1.50
N ASN A 78 7.44 -6.84 -1.62
CA ASN A 78 7.69 -6.21 -2.92
C ASN A 78 8.59 -7.06 -3.81
N TYR A 79 9.60 -7.75 -3.26
CA TYR A 79 10.37 -8.72 -4.03
C TYR A 79 9.52 -9.90 -4.52
N LEU A 80 8.56 -10.39 -3.75
CA LEU A 80 7.64 -11.43 -4.20
C LEU A 80 6.72 -10.93 -5.32
N ARG A 81 6.25 -9.68 -5.26
CA ARG A 81 5.53 -9.04 -6.38
C ARG A 81 6.40 -8.95 -7.63
N ALA A 82 7.66 -8.54 -7.48
CA ALA A 82 8.63 -8.52 -8.57
C ALA A 82 8.84 -9.92 -9.17
N GLN A 83 8.85 -10.98 -8.35
CA GLN A 83 9.06 -12.36 -8.78
C GLN A 83 7.90 -12.88 -9.65
N MET A 84 6.68 -12.40 -9.42
CA MET A 84 5.53 -12.73 -10.28
C MET A 84 5.74 -12.25 -11.72
N VAL A 85 6.46 -11.14 -11.91
CA VAL A 85 6.74 -10.54 -13.23
C VAL A 85 8.07 -11.03 -13.80
N MET A 86 9.09 -11.18 -12.96
CA MET A 86 10.47 -11.55 -13.32
C MET A 86 10.92 -12.85 -12.61
N PRO A 87 10.27 -14.00 -12.86
CA PRO A 87 10.47 -15.22 -12.07
C PRO A 87 11.88 -15.82 -12.18
N ARG A 88 12.62 -15.47 -13.23
CA ARG A 88 13.96 -16.00 -13.54
C ARG A 88 15.08 -15.01 -13.24
N ASP A 89 14.77 -13.87 -12.62
CA ASP A 89 15.79 -12.91 -12.23
C ASP A 89 16.63 -13.45 -11.06
N GLY A 90 17.92 -13.67 -11.31
CA GLY A 90 18.82 -14.30 -10.35
C GLY A 90 19.16 -13.40 -9.17
N ASP A 91 19.18 -12.09 -9.34
CA ASP A 91 19.53 -11.14 -8.28
C ASP A 91 18.34 -10.93 -7.35
N LEU A 92 17.14 -10.86 -7.90
CA LEU A 92 15.89 -10.92 -7.14
C LEU A 92 15.77 -12.20 -6.31
N GLN A 93 16.10 -13.36 -6.89
CA GLN A 93 16.09 -14.63 -6.15
C GLN A 93 17.09 -14.62 -4.98
N LYS A 94 18.29 -14.08 -5.18
CA LYS A 94 19.28 -13.90 -4.10
C LYS A 94 18.79 -12.94 -3.03
N ALA A 95 18.16 -11.83 -3.40
CA ALA A 95 17.62 -10.85 -2.47
C ALA A 95 16.52 -11.47 -1.57
N ILE A 96 15.59 -12.22 -2.17
CA ILE A 96 14.57 -12.99 -1.44
C ILE A 96 15.22 -14.03 -0.53
N ALA A 97 16.18 -14.80 -1.05
CA ALA A 97 16.87 -15.83 -0.29
C ALA A 97 17.62 -15.27 0.92
N ARG A 98 18.25 -14.09 0.78
CA ARG A 98 18.95 -13.39 1.86
C ARG A 98 18.01 -13.03 3.01
N ILE A 99 16.88 -12.39 2.71
CA ILE A 99 15.88 -12.05 3.74
C ILE A 99 15.34 -13.32 4.39
N ARG A 100 15.08 -14.36 3.60
CA ARG A 100 14.59 -15.64 4.11
C ARG A 100 15.61 -16.34 4.99
N SER A 101 16.90 -16.35 4.64
CA SER A 101 17.92 -16.97 5.49
C SER A 101 18.03 -16.25 6.84
N GLU A 102 18.00 -14.91 6.84
CA GLU A 102 18.02 -14.12 8.08
C GLU A 102 16.79 -14.39 8.96
N ARG A 103 15.63 -14.68 8.36
CA ARG A 103 14.41 -15.08 9.11
C ARG A 103 14.34 -16.56 9.46
N LEU A 104 14.92 -17.46 8.65
CA LEU A 104 14.91 -18.90 8.90
C LEU A 104 15.75 -19.26 10.14
N ASP A 105 16.80 -18.47 10.40
CA ASP A 105 17.56 -18.54 11.66
C ASP A 105 16.70 -18.16 12.89
N LEU A 106 15.56 -17.47 12.69
CA LEU A 106 14.61 -17.04 13.71
C LEU A 106 13.28 -17.84 13.72
N GLN A 107 12.93 -18.50 12.62
CA GLN A 107 11.64 -19.17 12.39
C GLN A 107 11.84 -20.50 11.65
N GLY A 108 11.85 -21.61 12.37
CA GLY A 108 11.61 -22.94 11.80
C GLY A 108 10.14 -23.23 11.49
N ASP A 109 9.32 -22.22 11.20
CA ASP A 109 7.86 -22.35 11.04
C ASP A 109 7.32 -21.32 10.03
N ASP A 110 6.80 -21.80 8.89
CA ASP A 110 6.41 -21.06 7.68
C ASP A 110 5.18 -20.11 7.86
N SER A 111 4.73 -19.92 9.09
CA SER A 111 3.51 -19.20 9.45
C SER A 111 3.63 -17.66 9.35
N GLY A 112 4.85 -17.12 9.52
CA GLY A 112 5.06 -15.66 9.66
C GLY A 112 4.95 -14.83 8.38
N LEU A 113 5.08 -15.43 7.19
CA LEU A 113 4.97 -14.71 5.91
C LEU A 113 3.50 -14.40 5.57
N LEU A 114 2.62 -15.35 5.83
CA LEU A 114 1.19 -15.19 5.61
C LEU A 114 0.60 -14.17 6.59
N GLU A 115 1.06 -14.18 7.84
CA GLU A 115 0.69 -13.17 8.85
C GLU A 115 1.16 -11.77 8.46
N GLY A 116 2.38 -11.60 7.93
CA GLY A 116 2.87 -10.31 7.46
C GLY A 116 2.09 -9.77 6.24
N LEU A 117 1.78 -10.65 5.28
CA LEU A 117 0.92 -10.31 4.14
C LEU A 117 -0.50 -9.95 4.56
N ALA A 118 -1.05 -10.71 5.52
CA ALA A 118 -2.36 -10.44 6.11
C ALA A 118 -2.37 -9.12 6.87
N ALA A 119 -1.35 -8.81 7.66
CA ALA A 119 -1.25 -7.56 8.41
C ALA A 119 -1.20 -6.32 7.49
N ILE A 120 -0.46 -6.39 6.38
CA ILE A 120 -0.40 -5.31 5.38
C ILE A 120 -1.73 -5.17 4.62
N THR A 121 -2.45 -6.27 4.39
CA THR A 121 -3.75 -6.25 3.70
C THR A 121 -4.90 -5.81 4.63
N LEU A 122 -4.81 -6.15 5.91
CA LEU A 122 -5.83 -5.85 6.92
C LEU A 122 -5.67 -4.45 7.54
N SER A 123 -4.47 -3.87 7.53
CA SER A 123 -4.22 -2.53 8.07
C SER A 123 -4.90 -1.43 7.27
N SER A 124 -5.15 -1.61 5.98
CA SER A 124 -5.85 -0.63 5.15
C SER A 124 -7.37 -0.64 5.29
N THR A 125 -7.96 -1.64 5.98
CA THR A 125 -9.42 -1.89 5.93
C THR A 125 -10.11 -1.94 7.30
N THR A 126 -9.41 -2.14 8.42
CA THR A 126 -10.12 -2.70 9.60
C THR A 126 -10.31 -1.78 10.82
N GLN A 127 -9.48 -0.75 11.07
CA GLN A 127 -9.52 -0.09 12.39
C GLN A 127 -10.42 1.15 12.52
N ASP A 128 -10.64 1.94 11.47
CA ASP A 128 -11.33 3.23 11.67
C ASP A 128 -12.86 3.19 11.42
N GLU A 129 -13.41 2.14 10.80
CA GLU A 129 -14.82 2.14 10.39
C GLU A 129 -15.74 1.21 11.21
N LEU A 130 -15.22 0.13 11.80
CA LEU A 130 -16.05 -0.88 12.46
C LEU A 130 -16.34 -0.58 13.94
N GLU A 131 -15.50 0.21 14.60
CA GLU A 131 -15.70 0.53 16.02
C GLU A 131 -16.86 1.51 16.21
N GLY A 132 -17.03 2.50 15.32
CA GLY A 132 -18.13 3.47 15.42
C GLY A 132 -19.52 2.84 15.25
N GLY A 133 -19.67 1.97 14.26
CA GLY A 133 -20.96 1.32 13.96
C GLY A 133 -21.36 0.27 15.01
N THR A 134 -20.40 -0.49 15.53
CA THR A 134 -20.66 -1.50 16.56
C THR A 134 -20.94 -0.86 17.92
N PHE A 135 -20.28 0.25 18.27
CA PHE A 135 -20.53 0.96 19.52
C PHE A 135 -21.95 1.56 19.57
N ALA A 136 -22.44 2.10 18.45
CA ALA A 136 -23.81 2.64 18.36
C ALA A 136 -24.87 1.55 18.55
N LEU A 137 -24.65 0.34 18.01
CA LEU A 137 -25.55 -0.80 18.19
C LEU A 137 -25.57 -1.31 19.64
N TRP A 138 -24.41 -1.31 20.31
CA TRP A 138 -24.32 -1.65 21.73
C TRP A 138 -25.05 -0.65 22.64
N ILE A 139 -24.91 0.66 22.37
CA ILE A 139 -25.63 1.70 23.11
C ILE A 139 -27.15 1.54 22.93
N LEU A 140 -27.60 1.28 21.70
CA LEU A 140 -29.01 1.13 21.39
C LEU A 140 -29.60 -0.14 22.05
N TRP A 141 -28.86 -1.24 22.05
CA TRP A 141 -29.26 -2.46 22.76
C TRP A 141 -29.35 -2.25 24.28
N PHE A 142 -28.39 -1.53 24.88
CA PHE A 142 -28.41 -1.20 26.30
C PHE A 142 -29.59 -0.31 26.70
N MET A 143 -29.94 0.68 25.87
CA MET A 143 -31.13 1.52 26.10
C MET A 143 -32.43 0.72 26.05
N LEU A 144 -32.56 -0.25 25.15
CA LEU A 144 -33.77 -1.10 25.08
C LEU A 144 -33.91 -2.00 26.31
N LEU A 145 -32.79 -2.48 26.87
CA LEU A 145 -32.79 -3.36 28.03
C LEU A 145 -33.25 -2.64 29.31
N THR A 146 -32.86 -1.37 29.50
CA THR A 146 -33.29 -0.60 30.67
C THR A 146 -34.78 -0.28 30.67
N VAL A 147 -35.38 -0.05 29.49
CA VAL A 147 -36.84 0.17 29.35
C VAL A 147 -37.64 -1.06 29.77
N PHE A 148 -37.12 -2.27 29.54
CA PHE A 148 -37.80 -3.52 29.90
C PHE A 148 -37.68 -3.88 31.39
N ILE A 149 -36.71 -3.31 32.11
CA ILE A 149 -36.52 -3.54 33.56
C ILE A 149 -37.40 -2.60 34.40
N ILE A 150 -37.86 -1.48 33.82
CA ILE A 150 -38.63 -0.43 34.51
C ILE A 150 -40.16 -0.64 34.39
N TYR A 151 -40.62 -1.55 33.53
CA TYR A 151 -42.03 -1.95 33.38
C TYR A 151 -42.25 -3.41 33.78
#